data_AF-A0AAE5H8I6-F1
#
_entry.id   AF-A0AAE5H8I6-F1
#
_cell.length_a   1.000
_cell.length_b   1.000
_cell.length_c   1.000
_cell.angle_alpha   90.00
_cell.angle_beta   90.00
_cell.angle_gamma   90.00
#
_symmetry.space_group_name_H-M   'P 1'
#
loop_
_entity.id
_entity.type
_entity.pdbx_description
1 polymer ?
#
loop_
_entity_poly.entity_id
_entity_poly.type
_entity_poly.pdbx_seq_one_letter_code
_entity_poly.pdbx_strand_id
1 'polypeptide(L)'
;MFYLFLDLLRSQTTKEEFIAILDDTDNDIKVNRIHFGKTTNLKEYIKICSILTIVTLRSPEENRNSTIEIMHRILNEIYKSDESKQSDASFEEVIKKEYQKIKNQEGNYAKHIN
;
A
#
# COMPACT_ATOMS: atom_id res chain seq x y z
N MET A 1 11.55 0.73 3.16
CA MET A 1 10.19 0.16 3.06
C MET A 1 9.04 1.17 3.08
N PHE A 2 8.79 1.91 4.18
CA PHE A 2 7.58 2.75 4.32
C PHE A 2 7.41 3.81 3.22
N TYR A 3 8.44 4.59 2.92
CA TYR A 3 8.37 5.59 1.84
C TYR A 3 8.14 4.97 0.46
N LEU A 4 8.71 3.78 0.20
CA LEU A 4 8.45 3.05 -1.06
C LEU A 4 6.99 2.62 -1.17
N PHE A 5 6.37 2.25 -0.05
CA PHE A 5 4.94 1.96 -0.02
C PHE A 5 4.10 3.21 -0.31
N LEU A 6 4.46 4.36 0.28
CA LEU A 6 3.75 5.62 0.00
C LEU A 6 3.90 6.02 -1.47
N ASP A 7 5.10 5.90 -2.04
CA ASP A 7 5.33 6.18 -3.46
C ASP A 7 4.55 5.23 -4.37
N LEU A 8 4.52 3.93 -4.02
CA LEU A 8 3.71 2.92 -4.69
C LEU A 8 2.23 3.30 -4.67
N LEU A 9 1.68 3.59 -3.49
CA LEU A 9 0.27 3.97 -3.34
C LEU A 9 -0.04 5.23 -4.15
N ARG A 10 0.81 6.26 -4.08
CA ARG A 10 0.65 7.51 -4.83
C ARG A 10 0.69 7.30 -6.34
N SER A 11 1.50 6.37 -6.83
CA SER A 11 1.59 6.07 -8.27
C SER A 11 0.34 5.36 -8.82
N GLN A 12 -0.43 4.72 -7.93
CA GLN A 12 -1.61 3.92 -8.28
C GLN A 12 -2.94 4.64 -7.98
N THR A 13 -2.89 5.82 -7.36
CA THR A 13 -4.06 6.56 -6.91
C THR A 13 -4.03 7.98 -7.45
N THR A 14 -5.20 8.62 -7.54
CA THR A 14 -5.25 10.07 -7.71
C THR A 14 -4.74 10.77 -6.45
N LYS A 15 -4.40 12.06 -6.56
CA LYS A 15 -3.95 12.84 -5.41
C LYS A 15 -5.02 12.90 -4.32
N GLU A 16 -6.27 13.04 -4.72
CA GLU A 16 -7.43 13.14 -3.83
C GLU A 16 -7.65 11.82 -3.09
N GLU A 17 -7.60 10.68 -3.80
CA GLU A 17 -7.69 9.36 -3.19
C GLU A 17 -6.51 9.09 -2.25
N PHE A 18 -5.28 9.44 -2.67
CA PHE A 18 -4.09 9.26 -1.85
C PHE A 18 -4.23 9.97 -0.50
N ILE A 19 -4.65 11.24 -0.51
CA ILE A 19 -4.86 12.02 0.71
C ILE A 19 -5.98 11.41 1.55
N ALA A 20 -7.13 11.08 0.95
CA ALA A 20 -8.25 10.49 1.66
C ALA A 20 -7.88 9.17 2.35
N ILE A 21 -7.14 8.30 1.66
CA ILE A 21 -6.68 7.01 2.22
C ILE A 21 -5.76 7.23 3.42
N LEU A 22 -4.84 8.20 3.35
CA LEU A 22 -3.95 8.51 4.48
C LEU A 22 -4.71 9.10 5.66
N ASP A 23 -5.64 10.02 5.41
CA ASP A 23 -6.47 10.61 6.46
C ASP A 23 -7.34 9.56 7.17
N ASP A 24 -7.95 8.65 6.41
CA ASP A 24 -8.72 7.53 6.96
C ASP A 24 -7.84 6.57 7.76
N THR A 25 -6.60 6.31 7.29
CA THR A 25 -5.62 5.47 8.01
C THR A 25 -5.23 6.10 9.34
N ASP A 26 -4.92 7.40 9.35
CA ASP A 26 -4.56 8.12 10.56
C ASP A 26 -5.73 8.20 11.55
N ASN A 27 -6.95 8.35 11.05
CA ASN A 27 -8.16 8.35 11.87
C ASN A 27 -8.39 6.97 12.51
N ASP A 28 -8.25 5.87 11.76
CA ASP A 28 -8.37 4.52 12.30
C ASP A 28 -7.31 4.24 13.38
N ILE A 29 -6.06 4.67 13.15
CA ILE A 29 -4.98 4.56 14.14
C ILE A 29 -5.27 5.39 15.40
N LYS A 30 -5.77 6.62 15.24
CA LYS A 30 -6.15 7.47 16.38
C LYS A 30 -7.27 6.85 17.19
N VAL A 31 -8.32 6.36 16.53
CA VAL A 31 -9.44 5.65 17.17
C VAL A 31 -8.91 4.42 17.91
N ASN A 32 -8.04 3.63 17.27
CA ASN A 32 -7.48 2.43 17.86
C ASN A 32 -6.62 2.71 19.10
N ARG A 33 -5.85 3.81 19.06
CA ARG A 33 -5.05 4.26 20.19
C ARG A 33 -5.91 4.78 21.33
N ILE A 34 -6.88 5.65 21.06
CA ILE A 34 -7.71 6.31 22.07
C ILE A 34 -8.65 5.31 22.76
N HIS A 35 -9.33 4.47 21.98
CA HIS A 35 -10.37 3.59 22.50
C HIS A 35 -9.86 2.23 22.97
N PHE A 36 -8.79 1.71 22.36
CA PHE A 36 -8.29 0.36 22.67
C PHE A 36 -6.86 0.35 23.23
N GLY A 37 -6.21 1.50 23.39
CA GLY A 37 -4.84 1.59 23.89
C GLY A 37 -3.80 0.90 22.99
N LYS A 38 -4.16 0.61 21.73
CA LYS A 38 -3.28 -0.11 20.80
C LYS A 38 -2.24 0.83 20.21
N THR A 39 -0.99 0.38 20.15
CA THR A 39 0.10 1.08 19.46
C THR A 39 0.27 0.50 18.06
N THR A 40 0.41 1.37 17.06
CA THR A 40 0.61 0.99 15.67
C THR A 40 2.08 1.11 15.29
N ASN A 41 2.68 0.03 14.79
CA ASN A 41 4.01 0.06 14.18
C ASN A 41 3.89 0.26 12.66
N LEU A 42 5.02 0.45 11.96
CA LEU A 42 5.01 0.70 10.50
C LEU A 42 4.36 -0.43 9.69
N LYS A 43 4.52 -1.69 10.11
CA LYS A 43 3.92 -2.85 9.43
C LYS A 43 2.40 -2.84 9.58
N GLU A 44 1.90 -2.58 10.78
CA GLU A 44 0.46 -2.45 11.04
C GLU A 44 -0.13 -1.23 10.35
N TYR A 45 0.61 -0.12 10.25
CA TYR A 45 0.20 1.03 9.44
C TYR A 45 -0.02 0.63 7.99
N ILE A 46 0.96 -0.04 7.36
CA ILE A 46 0.86 -0.44 5.96
C ILE A 46 -0.32 -1.39 5.76
N LYS A 47 -0.54 -2.32 6.69
CA LYS A 47 -1.69 -3.22 6.68
C LYS A 47 -3.03 -2.47 6.71
N ILE A 48 -3.22 -1.56 7.66
CA ILE A 48 -4.45 -0.74 7.76
C ILE A 48 -4.65 0.06 6.47
N CYS A 49 -3.59 0.71 5.99
CA CYS A 49 -3.62 1.52 4.78
C CYS A 49 -3.98 0.69 3.53
N SER A 50 -3.42 -0.52 3.39
CA SER A 50 -3.75 -1.44 2.29
C SER A 50 -5.20 -1.92 2.36
N ILE A 51 -5.73 -2.20 3.55
CA ILE A 51 -7.14 -2.59 3.73
C ILE A 51 -8.06 -1.43 3.34
N LEU A 52 -7.79 -0.22 3.84
CA LEU A 52 -8.58 0.96 3.51
C LEU A 52 -8.54 1.23 2.01
N THR A 53 -7.37 1.15 1.38
CA THR A 53 -7.23 1.28 -0.08
C THR A 53 -8.14 0.31 -0.82
N ILE A 54 -8.16 -0.98 -0.43
CA ILE A 54 -9.02 -1.99 -1.10
C ILE A 54 -10.51 -1.62 -0.97
N VAL A 55 -10.92 -1.12 0.20
CA VAL A 55 -12.34 -0.85 0.50
C VAL A 55 -12.81 0.49 -0.07
N THR A 56 -11.94 1.50 -0.15
CA THR A 56 -12.33 2.88 -0.46
C THR A 56 -11.95 3.34 -1.86
N LEU A 57 -11.13 2.59 -2.61
CA LEU A 57 -10.68 2.98 -3.94
C LEU A 57 -11.85 3.05 -4.95
N ARG A 58 -12.00 4.23 -5.58
CA ARG A 58 -13.10 4.54 -6.50
C ARG A 58 -12.65 4.75 -7.95
N SER A 59 -11.35 4.63 -8.21
CA SER A 59 -10.77 4.71 -9.56
C SER A 59 -11.46 3.83 -10.61
N PRO A 60 -11.33 4.16 -11.91
CA PRO A 60 -11.83 3.34 -13.01
C PRO A 60 -11.39 1.88 -12.88
N GLU A 61 -12.24 0.95 -13.32
CA GLU A 61 -12.15 -0.48 -13.03
C GLU A 61 -10.78 -1.10 -13.34
N GLU A 62 -10.14 -0.72 -14.45
CA GLU A 62 -8.83 -1.23 -14.86
C GLU A 62 -7.71 -0.86 -13.87
N ASN A 63 -7.63 0.40 -13.44
CA ASN A 63 -6.63 0.89 -12.47
C ASN A 63 -6.96 0.42 -11.05
N ARG A 64 -8.25 0.25 -10.74
CA ARG A 64 -8.71 -0.22 -9.44
C ARG A 64 -8.29 -1.66 -9.20
N ASN A 65 -8.49 -2.54 -10.20
CA ASN A 65 -8.18 -3.96 -10.05
C ASN A 65 -6.68 -4.21 -9.88
N SER A 66 -5.81 -3.51 -10.64
CA SER A 66 -4.35 -3.62 -10.47
C SER A 66 -3.91 -3.17 -9.08
N THR A 67 -4.45 -2.06 -8.59
CA THR A 67 -4.14 -1.52 -7.26
C THR A 67 -4.58 -2.48 -6.16
N ILE A 68 -5.80 -3.01 -6.26
CA ILE A 68 -6.33 -4.00 -5.31
C ILE A 68 -5.47 -5.27 -5.30
N GLU A 69 -5.05 -5.77 -6.46
CA GLU A 69 -4.15 -6.93 -6.52
C GLU A 69 -2.81 -6.68 -5.82
N ILE A 70 -2.21 -5.51 -6.03
CA ILE A 70 -0.96 -5.12 -5.37
C ILE A 70 -1.15 -5.08 -3.85
N MET A 71 -2.24 -4.47 -3.37
CA MET A 71 -2.56 -4.40 -1.95
C MET A 71 -2.81 -5.79 -1.35
N HIS A 72 -3.50 -6.69 -2.06
CA HIS A 72 -3.66 -8.08 -1.61
C HIS A 72 -2.34 -8.83 -1.52
N ARG A 73 -1.41 -8.65 -2.46
CA ARG A 73 -0.07 -9.27 -2.40
C ARG A 73 0.70 -8.77 -1.18
N ILE A 74 0.66 -7.46 -0.93
CA ILE A 74 1.26 -6.84 0.26
C ILE A 74 0.68 -7.46 1.54
N LEU A 75 -0.65 -7.50 1.66
CA LEU A 75 -1.33 -8.06 2.82
C LEU A 75 -0.99 -9.54 3.04
N ASN A 76 -1.00 -10.35 1.99
CA ASN A 76 -0.66 -11.76 2.08
C ASN A 76 0.74 -11.99 2.66
N GLU A 77 1.72 -11.18 2.28
CA GLU A 77 3.07 -11.29 2.82
C GLU A 77 3.16 -10.80 4.28
N ILE A 78 2.41 -9.75 4.63
CA ILE A 78 2.28 -9.32 6.03
C ILE A 78 1.71 -10.45 6.88
N TYR A 79 0.58 -11.05 6.48
CA TYR A 79 -0.05 -12.15 7.23
C TYR A 79 0.85 -13.40 7.31
N LYS A 80 1.50 -13.80 6.20
CA LYS A 80 2.46 -14.90 6.22
C LYS A 80 3.60 -14.66 7.19
N SER A 81 4.15 -13.45 7.24
CA SER A 81 5.24 -13.14 8.16
C SER A 81 4.82 -13.20 9.63
N ASP A 82 3.58 -12.81 9.94
CA ASP A 82 3.01 -12.92 11.29
C ASP A 82 2.76 -14.39 11.71
N GLU A 83 2.28 -15.23 10.79
CA GLU A 83 2.02 -16.66 11.04
C GLU A 83 3.31 -17.50 11.10
N SER A 84 4.26 -17.25 10.20
CA SER A 84 5.46 -18.08 10.01
C SER A 84 6.71 -17.61 10.76
N LYS A 85 6.65 -16.48 11.49
CA LYS A 85 7.81 -15.78 12.07
C LYS A 85 8.91 -15.46 11.06
N GLN A 86 8.58 -15.36 9.77
CA GLN A 86 9.51 -14.91 8.74
C GLN A 86 9.91 -13.45 8.96
N SER A 87 11.15 -13.11 8.56
CA SER A 87 11.69 -11.77 8.75
C SER A 87 11.00 -10.73 7.88
N ASP A 88 10.89 -9.50 8.39
CA ASP A 88 10.36 -8.31 7.69
C ASP A 88 11.03 -8.05 6.32
N ALA A 89 12.22 -8.62 6.06
CA ALA A 89 12.91 -8.55 4.78
C ALA A 89 12.08 -9.11 3.60
N SER A 90 11.31 -10.19 3.80
CA SER A 90 10.48 -10.79 2.74
C SER A 90 9.39 -9.82 2.26
N PHE A 91 8.74 -9.16 3.22
CA PHE A 91 7.72 -8.16 2.95
C PHE A 91 8.30 -6.91 2.26
N GLU A 92 9.47 -6.43 2.72
CA GLU A 92 10.14 -5.30 2.08
C GLU A 92 10.51 -5.60 0.62
N GLU A 93 10.95 -6.82 0.31
CA GLU A 93 11.26 -7.23 -1.07
C GLU A 93 10.04 -7.15 -1.99
N VAL A 94 8.85 -7.50 -1.50
CA VAL A 94 7.61 -7.41 -2.29
C VAL A 94 7.28 -5.96 -2.63
N ILE A 95 7.32 -5.05 -1.66
CA ILE A 95 7.11 -3.62 -1.92
C ILE A 95 8.12 -3.09 -2.95
N LYS A 96 9.41 -3.44 -2.79
CA LYS A 96 10.46 -3.04 -3.73
C LYS A 96 10.18 -3.57 -5.14
N LYS A 97 9.78 -4.83 -5.29
CA LYS A 97 9.46 -5.45 -6.59
C LYS A 97 8.28 -4.75 -7.26
N GLU A 98 7.18 -4.50 -6.54
CA GLU A 98 6.01 -3.83 -7.13
C GLU A 98 6.31 -2.38 -7.51
N TYR A 99 7.05 -1.64 -6.66
CA TYR A 99 7.50 -0.29 -6.99
C TYR A 99 8.35 -0.23 -8.27
N GLN A 100 9.30 -1.17 -8.42
CA GLN A 100 10.16 -1.23 -9.62
C GLN A 100 9.36 -1.54 -10.90
N LYS A 101 8.35 -2.41 -10.83
CA LYS A 101 7.49 -2.70 -11.99
C LYS A 101 6.80 -1.44 -12.50
N ILE A 102 6.25 -0.63 -11.60
CA ILE A 102 5.56 0.60 -11.97
C ILE A 102 6.53 1.63 -12.55
N LYS A 103 7.71 1.80 -11.93
CA LYS A 103 8.75 2.69 -12.47
C LYS A 103 9.20 2.29 -13.87
N ASN A 104 9.30 0.99 -14.14
CA ASN A 104 9.64 0.49 -15.48
C ASN A 104 8.51 0.70 -16.49
N GLN A 105 7.25 0.63 -16.07
CA GLN A 105 6.10 0.95 -16.92
C GLN A 105 6.07 2.45 -17.27
N GLU A 106 6.25 3.34 -16.29
CA GLU A 106 6.37 4.79 -16.50
C GLU A 106 7.52 5.14 -17.47
N GLY A 107 8.68 4.50 -17.28
CA GLY A 107 9.86 4.72 -18.12
C GLY A 107 9.73 4.20 -19.55
N ASN A 108 8.89 3.19 -19.82
CA ASN A 108 8.62 2.69 -21.17
C ASN A 108 7.66 3.59 -21.94
N TYR A 109 6.66 4.19 -21.30
CA TYR A 109 5.79 5.18 -21.96
C TYR A 109 6.57 6.40 -22.45
N ALA A 110 7.57 6.86 -21.69
CA ALA A 110 8.42 7.99 -22.09
C ALA A 110 9.29 7.69 -23.34
N LYS A 111 9.56 6.42 -23.66
CA LYS A 111 10.35 6.02 -24.84
C LYS A 111 9.56 6.00 -26.14
N HIS A 112 8.23 5.97 -26.08
CA HIS A 112 7.35 5.93 -27.25
C HIS A 112 6.85 7.30 -27.71
N ILE A 113 7.29 8.39 -27.06
CA ILE A 113 6.92 9.78 -27.39
C ILE A 113 8.10 10.55 -28.06
N ASN A 114 9.20 9.87 -28.37
CA ASN A 114 10.34 10.45 -29.12
C ASN A 114 10.42 9.90 -30.54
#